data_AF-E3MSW5-F1
#
_entry.id   AF-E3MSW5-F1
#
_cell.length_a   1.000
_cell.length_b   1.000
_cell.length_c   1.000
_cell.angle_alpha   90.00
_cell.angle_beta   90.00
_cell.angle_gamma   90.00
#
_symmetry.space_group_name_H-M   'P 1'
#
loop_
_entity.id
_entity.type
_entity.pdbx_description
1 polymer ?
#
loop_
_entity_poly.entity_id
_entity_poly.type
_entity_poly.pdbx_seq_one_letter_code
_entity_poly.pdbx_strand_id
1 'polypeptide(L)'
;MDFQNRAGGKTGSGGVASAADAGVDRRERLRQLALETIDLQKDPYFMRNHIGTYECKLCLTLHNNEGSYLAHTQGKKHQANLARRAAKEQSEQPFLPAPQKAAVETKKFVKIGRPGYKVTRERDPGSGQQALLFQIDYPEITDGIAPRHRFMSAYEQKIQPPDKRWQYLLFAAEPYETIGFKIPSREVDKSEKFWTMWNKDTKQFFLQVAFKMERLDEQPYY
;
A
#
# COMPACT_ATOMS: atom_id res chain seq x y z
N MET A 1 -32.66 -28.01 68.48
CA MET A 1 -31.50 -27.18 68.09
C MET A 1 -31.78 -26.66 66.70
N ASP A 2 -31.86 -25.35 66.56
CA ASP A 2 -32.27 -24.66 65.34
C ASP A 2 -31.06 -24.48 64.40
N PHE A 3 -31.15 -25.00 63.17
CA PHE A 3 -30.04 -25.07 62.20
C PHE A 3 -30.15 -24.02 61.08
N GLN A 4 -31.06 -23.06 61.21
CA GLN A 4 -31.44 -22.17 60.11
C GLN A 4 -30.46 -21.01 59.82
N ASN A 5 -29.46 -20.76 60.68
CA ASN A 5 -28.53 -19.62 60.51
C ASN A 5 -27.05 -20.01 60.62
N ARG A 6 -26.63 -21.10 59.97
CA ARG A 6 -25.19 -21.39 59.82
C ARG A 6 -24.72 -20.89 58.46
N ALA A 7 -24.05 -19.73 58.43
CA ALA A 7 -23.27 -19.29 57.29
C ALA A 7 -22.06 -20.23 57.11
N GLY A 8 -22.28 -21.39 56.52
CA GLY A 8 -21.27 -22.39 56.22
C GLY A 8 -21.42 -22.81 54.76
N GLY A 9 -20.40 -22.50 53.94
CA GLY A 9 -20.34 -22.94 52.55
C GLY A 9 -20.56 -24.45 52.43
N LYS A 10 -21.24 -24.88 51.36
CA LYS A 10 -21.48 -26.30 51.09
C LYS A 10 -20.14 -27.04 51.01
N THR A 11 -20.05 -28.21 51.64
CA THR A 11 -18.90 -29.09 51.50
C THR A 11 -18.72 -29.45 50.02
N GLY A 12 -17.62 -28.99 49.41
CA GLY A 12 -17.33 -29.14 47.98
C GLY A 12 -17.67 -27.94 47.09
N SER A 13 -18.37 -26.91 47.59
CA SER A 13 -18.39 -25.61 46.93
C SER A 13 -17.11 -24.89 47.34
N GLY A 14 -16.13 -24.80 46.44
CA GLY A 14 -14.92 -24.01 46.65
C GLY A 14 -15.27 -22.66 47.29
N GLY A 15 -14.48 -22.24 48.29
CA GLY A 15 -14.81 -21.10 49.15
C GLY A 15 -15.17 -19.83 48.36
N VAL A 16 -15.98 -18.97 48.98
CA VAL A 16 -16.30 -17.65 48.40
C VAL A 16 -14.98 -16.90 48.20
N ALA A 17 -14.69 -16.53 46.94
CA ALA A 17 -13.48 -15.80 46.58
C ALA A 17 -13.33 -14.58 47.50
N SER A 18 -12.14 -14.38 48.06
CA SER A 18 -11.90 -13.22 48.92
C SER A 18 -12.05 -11.94 48.09
N ALA A 19 -12.30 -10.80 48.75
CA ALA A 19 -12.37 -9.51 48.06
C ALA A 19 -11.07 -9.20 47.28
N ALA A 20 -9.93 -9.74 47.74
CA ALA A 20 -8.65 -9.63 47.05
C ALA A 20 -8.63 -10.45 45.75
N ASP A 21 -9.14 -11.68 45.77
CA ASP A 21 -9.20 -12.56 44.59
C ASP A 21 -10.13 -11.99 43.52
N ALA A 22 -11.30 -11.50 43.92
CA ALA A 22 -12.24 -10.82 43.00
C ALA A 22 -11.64 -9.54 42.38
N GLY A 23 -10.76 -8.85 43.10
CA GLY A 23 -10.03 -7.68 42.59
C GLY A 23 -8.91 -8.04 41.61
N VAL A 24 -8.25 -9.18 41.78
CA VAL A 24 -7.26 -9.71 40.83
C VAL A 24 -7.95 -10.11 39.53
N ASP A 25 -9.00 -10.92 39.61
CA ASP A 25 -9.77 -11.41 38.46
C ASP A 25 -10.33 -10.23 37.63
N ARG A 26 -10.90 -9.21 38.30
CA ARG A 26 -11.37 -8.00 37.63
C ARG A 26 -10.26 -7.29 36.86
N ARG A 27 -9.06 -7.16 37.44
CA ARG A 27 -7.92 -6.50 36.77
C ARG A 27 -7.43 -7.28 35.57
N GLU A 28 -7.37 -8.60 35.67
CA GLU A 28 -6.96 -9.48 34.56
C GLU A 28 -7.97 -9.44 33.41
N ARG A 29 -9.26 -9.47 33.71
CA ARG A 29 -10.32 -9.35 32.72
C ARG A 29 -10.30 -8.01 31.99
N LEU A 30 -10.13 -6.90 32.73
CA LEU A 30 -9.99 -5.57 32.11
C LEU A 30 -8.77 -5.48 31.19
N ARG A 31 -7.67 -6.16 31.54
CA ARG A 31 -6.48 -6.24 30.70
C ARG A 31 -6.75 -7.02 29.40
N GLN A 32 -7.46 -8.15 29.47
CA GLN A 32 -7.83 -8.93 28.29
C GLN A 32 -8.70 -8.12 27.33
N LEU A 33 -9.73 -7.45 27.84
CA LEU A 33 -10.59 -6.57 27.04
C LEU A 33 -9.80 -5.46 26.35
N ALA A 34 -8.82 -4.86 27.03
CA ALA A 34 -7.97 -3.84 26.42
C ALA A 34 -7.08 -4.40 25.28
N LEU A 35 -6.52 -5.60 25.45
CA LEU A 35 -5.70 -6.28 24.44
C LEU A 35 -6.51 -6.72 23.21
N GLU A 36 -7.80 -7.04 23.37
CA GLU A 36 -8.69 -7.33 22.25
C GLU A 36 -8.96 -6.08 21.39
N THR A 37 -9.00 -4.89 22.00
CA THR A 37 -9.27 -3.63 21.30
C THR A 37 -8.05 -2.98 20.67
N ILE A 38 -6.86 -3.22 21.23
CA ILE A 38 -5.62 -2.55 20.82
C ILE A 38 -4.58 -3.60 20.42
N ASP A 39 -4.29 -3.64 19.12
CA ASP A 39 -3.22 -4.46 18.57
C ASP A 39 -1.86 -3.80 18.82
N LEU A 40 -1.17 -4.27 19.87
CA LEU A 40 0.15 -3.78 20.27
C LEU A 40 1.23 -3.95 19.19
N GLN A 41 1.08 -4.90 18.26
CA GLN A 41 2.07 -5.09 17.19
C GLN A 41 2.03 -3.98 16.14
N LYS A 42 0.92 -3.23 16.07
CA LYS A 42 0.79 -2.06 15.18
C LYS A 42 1.40 -0.79 15.77
N ASP A 43 1.74 -0.77 17.05
CA ASP A 43 2.41 0.38 17.66
C ASP A 43 3.90 0.42 17.24
N PRO A 44 4.34 1.45 16.50
CA PRO A 44 5.72 1.54 16.00
C PRO A 44 6.77 1.67 17.12
N TYR A 45 6.35 2.06 18.33
CA TYR A 45 7.22 2.26 19.48
C TYR A 45 7.25 1.07 20.45
N PHE A 46 6.42 0.06 20.23
CA PHE A 46 6.42 -1.18 21.01
C PHE A 46 7.54 -2.11 20.56
N MET A 47 8.26 -2.70 21.51
CA MET A 47 9.23 -3.77 21.25
C MET A 47 9.29 -4.73 22.43
N ARG A 48 9.54 -6.00 22.11
CA ARG A 48 9.82 -7.05 23.09
C ARG A 48 11.31 -7.32 23.10
N ASN A 49 11.93 -7.21 24.27
CA ASN A 49 13.35 -7.45 24.44
C ASN A 49 13.65 -8.94 24.49
N HIS A 50 14.92 -9.29 24.25
CA HIS A 50 15.43 -10.67 24.31
C HIS A 50 15.27 -11.33 25.69
N ILE A 51 15.11 -10.53 26.74
CA ILE A 51 14.86 -10.98 28.13
C ILE A 51 13.35 -11.21 28.39
N GLY A 52 12.49 -10.91 27.40
CA GLY A 52 11.04 -11.07 27.50
C GLY A 52 10.30 -9.90 28.16
N THR A 53 11.01 -8.82 28.53
CA THR A 53 10.41 -7.56 28.97
C THR A 53 9.94 -6.71 27.78
N TYR A 54 9.05 -5.76 28.03
CA TYR A 54 8.49 -4.87 27.01
C TYR A 54 9.13 -3.50 27.12
N GLU A 55 9.42 -2.86 26.00
CA GLU A 55 10.02 -1.53 25.98
C GLU A 55 9.27 -0.55 25.08
N CYS A 56 9.31 0.72 25.49
CA CYS A 56 8.82 1.85 24.71
C CYS A 56 10.00 2.59 24.10
N LYS A 57 10.23 2.43 22.79
CA LYS A 57 11.35 3.10 22.09
C LYS A 57 11.25 4.62 22.11
N LEU A 58 10.03 5.16 22.21
CA LEU A 58 9.80 6.60 22.27
C LEU A 58 10.27 7.19 23.59
N CYS A 59 10.03 6.49 24.71
CA CYS A 59 10.31 6.99 26.05
C CYS A 59 11.54 6.36 26.70
N LEU A 60 12.11 5.32 26.08
CA LEU A 60 13.19 4.49 26.62
C LEU A 60 12.85 3.93 28.01
N THR A 61 11.60 3.47 28.16
CA THR A 61 11.10 2.88 29.41
C THR A 61 10.86 1.39 29.26
N LEU A 62 11.23 0.65 30.30
CA LEU A 62 11.00 -0.80 30.42
C LEU A 62 9.71 -1.06 31.19
N HIS A 63 8.97 -2.08 30.74
CA HIS A 63 7.69 -2.50 31.28
C HIS A 63 7.71 -4.01 31.50
N ASN A 64 7.25 -4.44 32.67
CA ASN A 64 7.25 -5.84 33.06
C ASN A 64 6.14 -6.65 32.39
N ASN A 65 5.07 -5.98 31.96
CA ASN A 65 3.93 -6.61 31.30
C ASN A 65 3.32 -5.66 30.25
N GLU A 66 2.57 -6.22 29.30
CA GLU A 66 1.89 -5.48 28.23
C GLU A 66 0.88 -4.46 28.77
N GLY A 67 0.22 -4.79 29.89
CA GLY A 67 -0.72 -3.86 30.53
C GLY A 67 -0.04 -2.58 31.06
N SER A 68 1.16 -2.72 31.61
CA SER A 68 2.00 -1.60 32.07
C SER A 68 2.46 -0.75 30.90
N TYR A 69 2.78 -1.38 29.77
CA TYR A 69 3.08 -0.68 28.52
C TYR A 69 1.85 0.09 28.01
N LEU A 70 0.69 -0.55 27.92
CA LEU A 70 -0.56 0.09 27.51
C LEU A 70 -0.91 1.29 28.38
N ALA A 71 -0.86 1.14 29.70
CA ALA A 71 -1.09 2.25 30.63
C ALA A 71 -0.06 3.38 30.45
N HIS A 72 1.18 3.04 30.10
CA HIS A 72 2.22 4.03 29.80
C HIS A 72 1.93 4.83 28.52
N THR A 73 1.43 4.20 27.45
CA THR A 73 1.09 4.90 26.19
C THR A 73 0.03 5.99 26.39
N GLN A 74 -0.92 5.75 27.32
CA GLN A 74 -1.96 6.71 27.70
C GLN A 74 -1.44 7.78 28.69
N GLY A 75 -0.21 7.65 29.17
CA GLY A 75 0.40 8.58 30.12
C GLY A 75 0.85 9.90 29.49
N LYS A 76 0.75 10.99 30.26
CA LYS A 76 1.11 12.36 29.81
C LYS A 76 2.54 12.46 29.27
N LYS A 77 3.50 11.73 29.86
CA LYS A 77 4.91 11.75 29.43
C LYS A 77 5.07 11.16 28.03
N HIS A 78 4.38 10.06 27.74
CA HIS A 78 4.42 9.43 26.42
C HIS A 78 3.81 10.35 25.36
N GLN A 79 2.63 10.90 25.64
CA GLN A 79 1.95 11.85 24.76
C GLN A 79 2.77 13.12 24.49
N ALA A 80 3.46 13.65 25.51
CA ALA A 80 4.34 14.80 25.34
C ALA A 80 5.56 14.47 24.45
N ASN A 81 6.13 13.27 24.57
CA ASN A 81 7.23 12.83 23.72
C ASN A 81 6.80 12.59 22.27
N LEU A 82 5.58 12.09 22.04
CA LEU A 82 4.98 11.98 20.70
C LEU A 82 4.89 13.35 20.04
N ALA A 83 4.31 14.33 20.74
CA ALA A 83 4.20 15.70 20.24
C ALA A 83 5.57 16.31 19.92
N ARG A 84 6.56 16.09 20.80
CA ARG A 84 7.93 16.60 20.61
C ARG A 84 8.63 15.96 19.41
N ARG A 85 8.41 14.66 19.18
CA ARG A 85 8.93 13.94 18.00
C ARG A 85 8.25 14.42 16.72
N ALA A 86 6.94 14.58 16.71
CA ALA A 86 6.20 15.11 15.56
C ALA A 86 6.68 16.51 15.17
N ALA A 87 6.91 17.40 16.15
CA ALA A 87 7.47 18.74 15.91
C ALA A 87 8.90 18.66 15.34
N LYS A 88 9.74 17.75 15.86
CA LYS A 88 11.09 17.55 15.36
C LYS A 88 11.09 17.01 13.93
N GLU A 89 10.28 16.01 13.63
CA GLU A 89 10.12 15.45 12.27
C GLU A 89 9.59 16.49 11.28
N GLN A 90 8.70 17.39 11.71
CA GLN A 90 8.27 18.53 10.90
C GLN A 90 9.40 19.52 10.64
N SER A 91 10.29 19.75 11.60
CA SER A 91 11.44 20.66 11.45
C SER A 91 12.63 20.06 10.69
N GLU A 92 12.84 18.74 10.80
CA GLU A 92 13.93 18.00 10.14
C GLU A 92 13.53 17.48 8.76
N GLN A 93 12.25 17.61 8.36
CA GLN A 93 11.86 17.44 6.96
C GLN A 93 12.76 18.37 6.13
N PRO A 94 13.67 17.81 5.29
CA PRO A 94 14.56 18.63 4.51
C PRO A 94 13.69 19.56 3.67
N PHE A 95 13.90 20.87 3.84
CA PHE A 95 13.49 21.87 2.86
C PHE A 95 14.37 21.70 1.61
N LEU A 96 14.35 20.50 1.03
CA LEU A 96 14.51 20.39 -0.40
C LEU A 96 13.33 21.22 -0.93
N PRO A 97 13.54 22.19 -1.83
CA PRO A 97 12.47 22.65 -2.69
C PRO A 97 12.08 21.45 -3.58
N ALA A 98 11.41 20.46 -2.99
CA ALA A 98 10.53 19.61 -3.72
C ALA A 98 9.53 20.60 -4.32
N PRO A 99 9.37 20.66 -5.66
CA PRO A 99 8.27 21.42 -6.21
C PRO A 99 7.04 20.96 -5.44
N GLN A 100 6.34 21.89 -4.80
CA GLN A 100 5.06 21.60 -4.16
C GLN A 100 4.25 20.94 -5.26
N LYS A 101 4.18 19.61 -5.26
CA LYS A 101 3.24 18.90 -6.10
C LYS A 101 1.94 19.41 -5.53
N ALA A 102 1.32 20.35 -6.24
CA ALA A 102 -0.02 20.78 -5.93
C ALA A 102 -0.77 19.50 -5.59
N ALA A 103 -1.32 19.44 -4.37
CA ALA A 103 -2.09 18.29 -3.94
C ALA A 103 -3.33 18.28 -4.84
N VAL A 104 -3.20 17.70 -6.02
CA VAL A 104 -4.29 17.54 -6.96
C VAL A 104 -5.20 16.56 -6.27
N GLU A 105 -6.32 17.05 -5.76
CA GLU A 105 -7.36 16.20 -5.21
C GLU A 105 -7.70 15.16 -6.26
N THR A 106 -7.37 13.91 -5.95
CA THR A 106 -7.63 12.79 -6.85
C THR A 106 -9.13 12.54 -6.83
N LYS A 107 -9.77 12.77 -7.98
CA LYS A 107 -11.19 12.49 -8.15
C LYS A 107 -11.44 11.01 -7.86
N LYS A 108 -12.35 10.72 -6.93
CA LYS A 108 -12.79 9.37 -6.61
C LYS A 108 -14.05 9.07 -7.42
N PHE A 109 -13.98 8.05 -8.27
CA PHE A 109 -15.10 7.59 -9.10
C PHE A 109 -15.21 6.07 -9.03
N VAL A 110 -16.41 5.56 -9.29
CA VAL A 110 -16.66 4.11 -9.38
C VAL A 110 -16.10 3.62 -10.70
N LYS A 111 -15.24 2.59 -10.66
CA LYS A 111 -14.67 2.01 -11.87
C LYS A 111 -15.65 1.02 -12.50
N ILE A 112 -15.86 1.14 -13.82
CA ILE A 112 -16.84 0.33 -14.56
C ILE A 112 -16.28 -0.97 -15.12
N GLY A 113 -14.98 -1.21 -14.97
CA GLY A 113 -14.29 -2.40 -15.45
C GLY A 113 -13.18 -2.08 -16.44
N ARG A 114 -12.75 -3.08 -17.22
CA ARG A 114 -11.64 -2.98 -18.17
C ARG A 114 -12.14 -2.60 -19.56
N PRO A 115 -11.45 -1.71 -20.27
CA PRO A 115 -11.80 -1.35 -21.65
C PRO A 115 -11.48 -2.49 -22.62
N GLY A 116 -12.18 -2.53 -23.75
CA GLY A 116 -11.88 -3.43 -24.86
C GLY A 116 -10.60 -3.02 -25.55
N TYR A 117 -9.79 -3.98 -26.01
CA TYR A 117 -8.54 -3.69 -26.70
C TYR A 117 -8.22 -4.67 -27.82
N LYS A 118 -7.44 -4.20 -28.79
CA LYS A 118 -6.83 -4.97 -29.87
C LYS A 118 -5.38 -4.55 -30.02
N VAL A 119 -4.49 -5.53 -30.14
CA VAL A 119 -3.06 -5.30 -30.35
C VAL A 119 -2.65 -5.96 -31.65
N THR A 120 -2.09 -5.17 -32.55
CA THR A 120 -1.60 -5.64 -33.86
C THR A 120 -0.08 -5.51 -33.88
N ARG A 121 0.60 -6.57 -34.33
CA ARG A 121 2.04 -6.52 -34.59
C ARG A 121 2.24 -6.13 -36.03
N GLU A 122 2.98 -5.05 -36.25
CA GLU A 122 3.30 -4.54 -37.58
C GLU A 122 4.80 -4.66 -37.83
N ARG A 123 5.16 -4.82 -39.09
CA ARG A 123 6.54 -4.83 -39.53
C ARG A 123 6.63 -3.95 -40.76
N ASP A 124 7.48 -2.93 -40.68
CA ASP A 124 7.74 -2.05 -41.81
C ASP A 124 8.43 -2.85 -42.93
N PRO A 125 7.84 -2.95 -44.13
CA PRO A 125 8.40 -3.77 -45.21
C PRO A 125 9.74 -3.24 -45.75
N GLY A 126 10.01 -1.93 -45.63
CA GLY A 126 11.27 -1.35 -46.11
C GLY A 126 12.42 -1.53 -45.12
N SER A 127 12.19 -1.12 -43.88
CA SER A 127 13.24 -1.17 -42.84
C SER A 127 13.28 -2.51 -42.09
N GLY A 128 12.23 -3.32 -42.13
CA GLY A 128 12.09 -4.51 -41.29
C GLY A 128 11.82 -4.20 -39.81
N GLN A 129 11.66 -2.92 -39.45
CA GLN A 129 11.41 -2.45 -38.09
C GLN A 129 10.07 -2.99 -37.57
N GLN A 130 10.08 -3.49 -36.34
CA GLN A 130 8.89 -4.02 -35.68
C GLN A 130 8.16 -2.92 -34.92
N ALA A 131 6.83 -2.89 -35.05
CA ALA A 131 5.96 -1.98 -34.33
C ALA A 131 4.78 -2.71 -33.71
N LEU A 132 4.21 -2.10 -32.68
CA LEU A 132 2.97 -2.52 -32.04
C LEU A 132 1.95 -1.40 -32.16
N LEU A 133 0.79 -1.72 -32.72
CA LEU A 133 -0.37 -0.85 -32.75
C LEU A 133 -1.37 -1.30 -31.68
N PHE A 134 -1.65 -0.41 -30.74
CA PHE A 134 -2.65 -0.59 -29.72
C PHE A 134 -3.90 0.18 -30.11
N GLN A 135 -5.03 -0.51 -30.17
CA GLN A 135 -6.36 0.07 -30.31
C GLN A 135 -7.15 -0.25 -29.05
N ILE A 136 -7.68 0.77 -28.38
CA ILE A 136 -8.45 0.62 -27.14
C ILE A 136 -9.78 1.33 -27.29
N ASP A 137 -10.87 0.61 -27.03
CA ASP A 137 -12.24 1.11 -27.07
C ASP A 137 -12.67 1.60 -25.68
N TYR A 138 -13.12 2.85 -25.63
CA TYR A 138 -13.61 3.51 -24.41
C TYR A 138 -15.05 4.06 -24.59
N PRO A 139 -16.06 3.22 -24.89
CA PRO A 139 -17.42 3.68 -25.21
C PRO A 139 -18.08 4.52 -24.10
N GLU A 140 -17.76 4.26 -22.83
CA GLU A 140 -18.35 4.93 -21.66
C GLU A 140 -17.34 5.87 -20.94
N ILE A 141 -16.39 6.46 -21.68
CA ILE A 141 -15.47 7.47 -21.12
C ILE A 141 -16.21 8.73 -20.66
N THR A 142 -15.75 9.32 -19.55
CA THR A 142 -16.28 10.59 -19.05
C THR A 142 -16.00 11.74 -20.04
N ASP A 143 -16.98 12.61 -20.21
CA ASP A 143 -16.88 13.76 -21.12
C ASP A 143 -15.72 14.69 -20.78
N GLY A 144 -15.02 15.16 -21.81
CA GLY A 144 -13.87 16.06 -21.67
C GLY A 144 -12.56 15.38 -21.22
N ILE A 145 -12.57 14.07 -20.95
CA ILE A 145 -11.37 13.30 -20.61
C ILE A 145 -10.82 12.60 -21.86
N ALA A 146 -9.51 12.70 -22.07
CA ALA A 146 -8.79 11.94 -23.09
C ALA A 146 -7.96 10.83 -22.43
N PRO A 147 -7.91 9.62 -23.01
CA PRO A 147 -7.05 8.55 -22.52
C PRO A 147 -5.58 8.96 -22.48
N ARG A 148 -4.87 8.49 -21.45
CA ARG A 148 -3.43 8.72 -21.28
C ARG A 148 -2.70 7.39 -21.27
N HIS A 149 -1.45 7.42 -21.69
CA HIS A 149 -0.57 6.27 -21.65
C HIS A 149 0.74 6.60 -20.93
N ARG A 150 1.41 5.58 -20.40
CA ARG A 150 2.72 5.72 -19.74
C ARG A 150 3.52 4.42 -19.83
N PHE A 151 4.82 4.55 -20.09
CA PHE A 151 5.77 3.45 -19.89
C PHE A 151 6.15 3.35 -18.40
N MET A 152 6.08 2.14 -17.86
CA MET A 152 6.42 1.80 -16.50
C MET A 152 7.49 0.71 -16.51
N SER A 153 8.55 0.90 -15.72
CA SER A 153 9.61 -0.10 -15.59
C SER A 153 9.13 -1.31 -14.78
N ALA A 154 9.79 -2.47 -14.93
CA ALA A 154 9.44 -3.67 -14.18
C ALA A 154 9.63 -3.53 -12.65
N TYR A 155 10.43 -2.56 -12.19
CA TYR A 155 10.69 -2.27 -10.77
C TYR A 155 9.58 -1.44 -10.11
N GLU A 156 8.80 -0.70 -10.89
CA GLU A 156 7.74 0.16 -10.36
C GLU A 156 6.46 -0.63 -10.03
N GLN A 157 6.21 -1.73 -10.75
CA GLN A 157 5.03 -2.56 -10.51
C GLN A 157 5.25 -3.49 -9.30
N LYS A 158 4.18 -3.72 -8.52
CA LYS A 158 4.22 -4.48 -7.26
C LYS A 158 3.48 -5.83 -7.33
N ILE A 159 3.07 -6.26 -8.54
CA ILE A 159 2.20 -7.43 -8.72
C ILE A 159 3.05 -8.69 -8.92
N GLN A 160 4.06 -8.62 -9.78
CA GLN A 160 4.96 -9.72 -10.09
C GLN A 160 6.40 -9.40 -9.65
N PRO A 161 7.28 -10.40 -9.54
CA PRO A 161 8.71 -10.15 -9.39
C PRO A 161 9.25 -9.29 -10.56
N PRO A 162 10.14 -8.33 -10.30
CA PRO A 162 10.68 -7.46 -11.34
C PRO A 162 11.59 -8.24 -12.29
N ASP A 163 11.31 -8.15 -13.59
CA ASP A 163 12.15 -8.71 -14.67
C ASP A 163 12.57 -7.60 -15.63
N LYS A 164 13.89 -7.36 -15.72
CA LYS A 164 14.51 -6.30 -16.57
C LYS A 164 14.24 -6.49 -18.07
N ARG A 165 13.94 -7.71 -18.52
CA ARG A 165 13.70 -8.00 -19.94
C ARG A 165 12.40 -7.38 -20.45
N TRP A 166 11.54 -6.92 -19.54
CA TRP A 166 10.21 -6.41 -19.86
C TRP A 166 10.01 -5.00 -19.31
N GLN A 167 9.18 -4.26 -20.03
CA GLN A 167 8.60 -3.00 -19.58
C GLN A 167 7.08 -3.10 -19.74
N TYR A 168 6.34 -2.23 -19.06
CA TYR A 168 4.89 -2.24 -19.08
C TYR A 168 4.35 -0.95 -19.68
N LEU A 169 3.51 -1.07 -20.70
CA LEU A 169 2.81 0.05 -21.30
C LEU A 169 1.41 0.14 -20.70
N LEU A 170 1.18 1.20 -19.92
CA LEU A 170 -0.08 1.44 -19.22
C LEU A 170 -0.97 2.37 -20.02
N PHE A 171 -2.29 2.13 -19.96
CA PHE A 171 -3.32 3.02 -20.47
C PHE A 171 -4.35 3.28 -19.38
N ALA A 172 -4.73 4.56 -19.23
CA ALA A 172 -5.68 4.99 -18.22
C ALA A 172 -6.66 6.01 -18.80
N ALA A 173 -7.93 5.79 -18.55
CA ALA A 173 -9.01 6.72 -18.83
C ALA A 173 -10.10 6.52 -17.76
N GLU A 174 -10.64 7.59 -17.21
CA GLU A 174 -11.79 7.54 -16.30
C GLU A 174 -13.07 7.27 -17.11
N PRO A 175 -13.97 6.37 -16.66
CA PRO A 175 -13.99 5.63 -15.38
C PRO A 175 -13.42 4.20 -15.46
N TYR A 176 -12.71 3.86 -16.53
CA TYR A 176 -12.17 2.51 -16.72
C TYR A 176 -11.00 2.18 -15.77
N GLU A 177 -10.78 0.89 -15.55
CA GLU A 177 -9.56 0.40 -14.93
C GLU A 177 -8.35 0.64 -15.83
N THR A 178 -7.22 0.97 -15.21
CA THR A 178 -5.94 1.05 -15.91
C THR A 178 -5.55 -0.34 -16.40
N ILE A 179 -5.30 -0.46 -17.70
CA ILE A 179 -4.77 -1.68 -18.31
C ILE A 179 -3.28 -1.54 -18.56
N GLY A 180 -2.56 -2.65 -18.54
CA GLY A 180 -1.12 -2.68 -18.76
C GLY A 180 -0.72 -3.84 -19.67
N PHE A 181 0.13 -3.55 -20.66
CA PHE A 181 0.68 -4.55 -21.57
C PHE A 181 2.15 -4.78 -21.27
N LYS A 182 2.50 -6.05 -21.07
CA LYS A 182 3.90 -6.49 -20.95
C LYS A 182 4.53 -6.49 -22.33
N ILE A 183 5.53 -5.64 -22.54
CA ILE A 183 6.26 -5.50 -23.81
C ILE A 183 7.77 -5.67 -23.58
N PRO A 184 8.53 -6.13 -24.59
CA PRO A 184 9.99 -6.24 -24.46
C PRO A 184 10.63 -4.90 -24.08
N SER A 185 11.64 -4.92 -23.22
CA SER A 185 12.38 -3.71 -22.81
C SER A 185 13.36 -3.21 -23.88
N ARG A 186 12.93 -3.22 -25.15
CA ARG A 186 13.68 -2.65 -26.27
C ARG A 186 13.47 -1.15 -26.33
N GLU A 187 14.47 -0.43 -26.83
CA GLU A 187 14.35 1.01 -27.02
C GLU A 187 13.23 1.33 -28.01
N VAL A 188 12.37 2.27 -27.62
CA VAL A 188 11.30 2.78 -28.48
C VAL A 188 11.88 3.90 -29.34
N ASP A 189 11.59 3.82 -30.64
CA ASP A 189 11.89 4.88 -31.59
C ASP A 189 10.85 5.99 -31.42
N LYS A 190 11.28 7.16 -30.95
CA LYS A 190 10.42 8.34 -30.70
C LYS A 190 10.31 9.27 -31.92
N SER A 191 10.68 8.78 -33.11
CA SER A 191 10.43 9.47 -34.38
C SER A 191 8.93 9.53 -34.69
N GLU A 192 8.57 9.95 -35.91
CA GLU A 192 7.18 10.02 -36.39
C GLU A 192 6.42 8.68 -36.31
N LYS A 193 7.15 7.56 -36.22
CA LYS A 193 6.57 6.22 -36.05
C LYS A 193 5.97 5.99 -34.65
N PHE A 194 6.26 6.86 -33.69
CA PHE A 194 5.61 6.92 -32.38
C PHE A 194 4.54 7.99 -32.38
N TRP A 195 3.27 7.59 -32.42
CA TRP A 195 2.16 8.52 -32.47
C TRP A 195 0.96 8.00 -31.68
N THR A 196 0.14 8.94 -31.21
CA THR A 196 -1.14 8.66 -30.56
C THR A 196 -2.26 9.42 -31.22
N MET A 197 -3.45 8.80 -31.28
CA MET A 197 -4.66 9.44 -31.78
C MET A 197 -5.82 9.09 -30.87
N TRP A 198 -6.62 10.10 -30.51
CA TRP A 198 -7.88 9.91 -29.80
C TRP A 198 -9.03 10.34 -30.72
N ASN A 199 -9.82 9.37 -31.18
CA ASN A 199 -11.04 9.65 -31.92
C ASN A 199 -12.19 9.85 -30.91
N LYS A 200 -12.66 11.09 -30.77
CA LYS A 200 -13.73 11.46 -29.84
C LYS A 200 -15.09 10.90 -30.24
N ASP A 201 -15.32 10.70 -31.54
CA ASP A 201 -16.62 10.27 -32.08
C ASP A 201 -16.80 8.76 -31.91
N THR A 202 -15.78 7.97 -32.29
CA THR A 202 -15.81 6.50 -32.11
C THR A 202 -15.36 6.07 -30.72
N LYS A 203 -14.84 7.00 -29.90
CA LYS A 203 -14.26 6.76 -28.59
C LYS A 203 -13.14 5.72 -28.60
N GLN A 204 -12.31 5.78 -29.64
CA GLN A 204 -11.18 4.87 -29.86
C GLN A 204 -9.85 5.58 -29.67
N PHE A 205 -8.99 4.97 -28.85
CA PHE A 205 -7.63 5.39 -28.64
C PHE A 205 -6.66 4.51 -29.41
N PHE A 206 -5.78 5.13 -30.19
CA PHE A 206 -4.72 4.48 -30.93
C PHE A 206 -3.37 4.94 -30.39
N LEU A 207 -2.46 3.99 -30.21
CA LEU A 207 -1.05 4.26 -29.94
C LEU A 207 -0.21 3.30 -30.76
N GLN A 208 0.67 3.86 -31.59
CA GLN A 208 1.68 3.08 -32.31
C GLN A 208 3.03 3.26 -31.63
N VAL A 209 3.71 2.14 -31.39
CA VAL A 209 5.04 2.08 -30.79
C VAL A 209 5.95 1.30 -31.72
N ALA A 210 6.90 1.97 -32.37
CA ALA A 210 7.96 1.32 -33.11
C ALA A 210 9.18 1.08 -32.21
N PHE A 211 9.78 -0.11 -32.30
CA PHE A 211 11.04 -0.39 -31.61
C PHE A 211 12.21 0.02 -32.49
N LYS A 212 13.29 0.52 -31.89
CA LYS A 212 14.55 0.68 -32.61
C LYS A 212 15.03 -0.69 -33.10
N MET A 213 15.64 -0.70 -34.28
CA MET A 213 16.34 -1.88 -34.74
C MET A 213 17.58 -2.08 -33.87
N GLU A 214 17.80 -3.32 -33.42
CA GLU A 214 19.06 -3.68 -32.78
C GLU A 214 20.17 -3.47 -33.80
N ARG A 215 21.19 -2.70 -33.42
CA ARG A 215 22.44 -2.66 -34.18
C ARG A 215 23.07 -4.04 -34.02
N LEU A 216 23.42 -4.67 -35.14
CA LEU A 216 24.14 -5.96 -35.17
C LEU A 216 25.51 -5.89 -34.45
N ASP A 217 25.96 -4.69 -34.11
CA ASP A 217 27.29 -4.41 -33.53
C ASP A 217 27.41 -4.72 -32.03
N GLU A 218 26.31 -5.00 -31.32
CA GLU A 218 26.28 -5.25 -29.86
C GLU A 218 26.06 -6.72 -29.48
N GLN A 219 26.50 -7.67 -30.31
CA GLN A 219 26.68 -9.03 -29.83
C GLN A 219 27.96 -9.09 -29.00
N PRO A 220 27.91 -9.41 -27.69
CA PRO A 220 29.12 -9.74 -26.97
C PRO A 220 29.74 -10.95 -27.66
N TYR A 221 30.95 -10.76 -28.21
CA TYR A 221 31.80 -11.86 -28.59
C TYR A 221 31.95 -12.76 -27.36
N TYR A 222 31.38 -13.97 -27.44
CA TYR A 222 31.62 -15.03 -26.47
C TYR A 222 33.05 -15.56 -26.61
#